data_AF-A0A6A3J604-F1
#
_entry.id   AF-A0A6A3J604-F1
#
_cell.length_a   1.000
_cell.length_b   1.000
_cell.length_c   1.000
_cell.angle_alpha   90.00
_cell.angle_beta   90.00
_cell.angle_gamma   90.00
#
_symmetry.space_group_name_H-M   'P 1'
#
loop_
_entity.id
_entity.type
_entity.pdbx_description
1 polymer ?
#
loop_
_entity_poly.entity_id
_entity_poly.type
_entity_poly.pdbx_seq_one_letter_code
_entity_poly.pdbx_strand_id
1 'polypeptide(L)'
;MYARYFPKDMYWGTFSETGHRHEWASAVVWLDNPALEKPKILAVSTSQADGVYRIVKNGPPLCDRYSCAPRFTECINGTSPMLMVGETQDLIIWEQLTEEARGALSETDFGKKAKVPFIDANFNANLETSRPFL
;
A
#
# COMPACT_ATOMS: atom_id res chain seq x y z
N MET A 1 5.80 5.24 4.39
CA MET A 1 5.03 4.29 3.56
C MET A 1 4.84 3.01 4.35
N TYR A 2 3.71 2.34 4.20
CA TYR A 2 3.47 0.98 4.70
C TYR A 2 3.35 0.04 3.50
N ALA A 3 3.79 -1.20 3.64
CA ALA A 3 3.67 -2.21 2.60
C ALA A 3 3.41 -3.59 3.20
N ARG A 4 2.76 -4.46 2.43
CA ARG A 4 2.44 -5.83 2.82
C ARG A 4 2.69 -6.78 1.66
N TYR A 5 3.43 -7.84 1.95
CA TYR A 5 3.67 -8.94 1.02
C TYR A 5 2.55 -9.98 1.11
N PHE A 6 2.13 -10.49 -0.05
CA PHE A 6 1.26 -11.66 -0.16
C PHE A 6 1.94 -12.73 -1.04
N PRO A 7 1.86 -14.04 -0.68
CA PRO A 7 2.48 -15.12 -1.47
C PRO A 7 1.95 -15.27 -2.91
N LYS A 8 0.74 -14.78 -3.18
CA LYS A 8 0.06 -14.79 -4.48
C LYS A 8 -1.01 -13.70 -4.51
N ASP A 9 -1.26 -13.12 -5.68
CA ASP A 9 -2.56 -12.57 -6.03
C ASP A 9 -3.30 -13.59 -6.90
N MET A 10 -4.60 -13.79 -6.63
CA MET A 10 -5.40 -14.85 -7.22
C MET A 10 -6.67 -14.26 -7.85
N TYR A 11 -6.54 -13.85 -9.10
CA TYR A 11 -7.65 -13.40 -9.92
C TYR A 11 -8.45 -14.58 -10.49
N TRP A 12 -9.76 -14.62 -10.26
CA TRP A 12 -10.69 -15.49 -10.99
C TRP A 12 -11.27 -14.72 -12.19
N GLY A 13 -10.91 -15.16 -13.39
CA GLY A 13 -10.94 -14.33 -14.59
C GLY A 13 -12.30 -13.82 -15.06
N THR A 14 -12.30 -12.57 -15.49
CA THR A 14 -13.25 -12.00 -16.48
C THR A 14 -12.54 -11.34 -17.68
N PHE A 15 -11.23 -11.02 -17.58
CA PHE A 15 -10.49 -10.23 -18.58
C PHE A 15 -9.15 -10.84 -19.04
N SER A 16 -9.08 -12.17 -19.23
CA SER A 16 -7.88 -12.92 -19.63
C SER A 16 -6.66 -12.87 -18.69
N GLU A 17 -6.69 -12.05 -17.64
CA GLU A 17 -5.67 -12.04 -16.59
C GLU A 17 -5.74 -13.30 -15.72
N THR A 18 -4.63 -14.03 -15.66
CA THR A 18 -4.38 -15.07 -14.67
C THR A 18 -3.68 -14.46 -13.46
N GLY A 19 -4.08 -14.84 -12.24
CA GLY A 19 -3.36 -14.46 -11.02
C GLY A 19 -1.87 -14.88 -11.04
N HIS A 20 -1.06 -14.26 -10.19
CA HIS A 20 0.40 -14.45 -10.15
C HIS A 20 0.92 -14.84 -8.76
N ARG A 21 2.12 -15.43 -8.76
CA ARG A 21 2.92 -15.58 -7.56
C ARG A 21 3.46 -14.21 -7.15
N HIS A 22 3.51 -13.96 -5.83
CA HIS A 22 3.88 -12.69 -5.21
C HIS A 22 2.87 -11.55 -5.48
N GLU A 23 2.66 -10.72 -4.47
CA GLU A 23 2.04 -9.40 -4.58
C GLU A 23 2.56 -8.48 -3.44
N TRP A 24 2.60 -7.17 -3.69
CA TRP A 24 3.13 -6.16 -2.78
C TRP A 24 2.21 -4.93 -2.72
N ALA A 25 1.19 -5.00 -1.86
CA ALA A 25 0.31 -3.88 -1.57
C ALA A 25 1.03 -2.78 -0.75
N SER A 26 0.64 -1.51 -0.93
CA SER A 26 1.20 -0.40 -0.17
C SER A 26 0.23 0.76 0.13
N ALA A 27 0.60 1.53 1.15
CA ALA A 27 -0.08 2.73 1.62
C ALA A 27 0.91 3.87 1.86
N VAL A 28 0.55 5.09 1.46
CA VAL A 28 1.27 6.30 1.85
C VAL A 28 0.33 7.19 2.65
N VAL A 29 0.62 7.34 3.94
CA VAL A 29 -0.07 8.25 4.85
C VAL A 29 0.68 9.58 4.81
N TRP A 30 0.00 10.63 4.35
CA TRP A 30 0.54 11.99 4.27
C TRP A 30 0.13 12.76 5.53
N LEU A 31 1.11 13.16 6.32
CA LEU A 31 0.95 13.95 7.54
C LEU A 31 1.24 15.43 7.27
N ASP A 32 0.74 16.31 8.14
CA ASP A 32 1.11 17.72 8.16
C ASP A 32 2.53 17.95 8.71
N ASN A 33 2.82 17.38 9.88
CA ASN A 33 4.13 17.44 10.52
C ASN A 33 4.29 16.27 11.50
N PRO A 34 5.20 15.30 11.25
CA PRO A 34 5.41 14.15 12.14
C PRO A 34 6.04 14.51 13.50
N ALA A 35 6.56 15.73 13.68
CA ALA A 35 7.13 16.19 14.96
C ALA A 35 6.08 16.72 15.97
N LEU A 36 4.79 16.77 15.59
CA LEU A 36 3.70 17.12 16.50
C LEU A 36 3.33 15.91 17.38
N GLU A 37 2.88 16.16 18.61
CA GLU A 37 2.35 15.09 19.50
C GLU A 37 1.13 14.37 18.89
N LYS A 38 0.33 15.10 18.10
CA LYS A 38 -0.86 14.60 17.40
C LYS A 38 -0.86 15.11 15.95
N PRO A 39 -0.08 14.50 15.03
CA PRO A 39 -0.05 14.89 13.62
C PRO A 39 -1.41 14.69 12.96
N LYS A 40 -1.76 15.58 12.02
CA LYS A 40 -2.98 15.47 11.22
C LYS A 40 -2.70 14.69 9.94
N ILE A 41 -3.51 13.67 9.68
CA ILE A 41 -3.53 13.00 8.37
C ILE A 41 -4.18 13.95 7.34
N LEU A 42 -3.39 14.39 6.36
CA LEU A 42 -3.83 15.24 5.25
C LEU A 42 -4.47 14.42 4.13
N ALA A 43 -3.87 13.27 3.81
CA ALA A 43 -4.38 12.32 2.84
C ALA A 43 -3.84 10.92 3.11
N VAL A 44 -4.47 9.92 2.52
CA VAL A 44 -3.88 8.59 2.41
C VAL A 44 -4.06 8.07 0.99
N SER A 45 -3.02 7.44 0.48
CA SER A 45 -2.94 6.93 -0.88
C SER A 45 -2.67 5.43 -0.86
N THR A 46 -3.43 4.62 -1.59
CA THR A 46 -3.30 3.15 -1.64
C THR A 46 -2.99 2.65 -3.03
N SER A 47 -2.04 1.73 -3.17
CA SER A 47 -1.65 1.17 -4.47
C SER A 47 -2.75 0.26 -5.04
N GLN A 48 -3.06 0.40 -6.32
CA GLN A 48 -3.96 -0.50 -7.04
C GLN A 48 -3.17 -1.56 -7.83
N ALA A 49 -3.85 -2.57 -8.34
CA ALA A 49 -3.25 -3.67 -9.10
C ALA A 49 -2.57 -3.25 -10.43
N ASP A 50 -2.85 -2.03 -10.92
CA ASP A 50 -2.17 -1.40 -12.07
C ASP A 50 -0.94 -0.55 -11.67
N GLY A 51 -0.61 -0.49 -10.38
CA GLY A 51 0.45 0.34 -9.81
C GLY A 51 0.07 1.81 -9.59
N VAL A 52 -1.16 2.23 -9.93
CA VAL A 52 -1.64 3.61 -9.70
C VAL A 52 -2.14 3.76 -8.27
N TYR A 53 -1.88 4.90 -7.64
CA TYR A 53 -2.37 5.18 -6.29
C TYR A 53 -3.77 5.80 -6.30
N ARG A 54 -4.70 5.22 -5.54
CA ARG A 54 -5.99 5.84 -5.20
C ARG A 54 -5.80 6.76 -4.01
N ILE A 55 -6.03 8.06 -4.20
CA ILE A 55 -5.78 9.10 -3.19
C ILE A 55 -7.09 9.53 -2.51
N VAL A 56 -7.13 9.50 -1.18
CA VAL A 56 -8.24 9.99 -0.35
C VAL A 56 -7.74 11.15 0.52
N LYS A 57 -8.29 12.35 0.32
CA LYS A 57 -7.93 13.56 1.08
C LYS A 57 -8.81 13.73 2.32
N ASN A 58 -8.28 14.40 3.34
CA ASN A 58 -8.94 14.74 4.61
C ASN A 58 -9.29 13.53 5.52
N GLY A 59 -8.46 12.49 5.49
CA GLY A 59 -8.63 11.27 6.30
C GLY A 59 -9.63 10.27 5.69
N PRO A 60 -9.81 9.09 6.30
CA PRO A 60 -10.88 8.16 5.90
C PRO A 60 -12.25 8.84 6.08
N PRO A 61 -13.24 8.55 5.21
CA PRO A 61 -14.55 9.18 5.29
C PRO A 61 -15.22 8.93 6.65
N LEU A 62 -15.97 9.92 7.13
CA LEU A 62 -16.84 9.78 8.30
C LEU A 62 -17.80 8.61 8.09
N CYS A 63 -17.94 7.73 9.09
CA CYS A 63 -18.93 6.66 9.06
C CYS A 63 -20.33 7.26 8.85
N ASP A 64 -21.02 6.85 7.78
CA ASP A 64 -22.42 7.20 7.59
C ASP A 64 -23.35 6.17 8.25
N ARG A 65 -24.65 6.49 8.32
CA ARG A 65 -25.68 5.70 9.02
C ARG A 65 -25.88 4.29 8.44
N TYR A 66 -25.40 4.03 7.23
CA TYR A 66 -25.57 2.80 6.46
C TYR A 66 -24.22 2.17 6.05
N SER A 67 -23.10 2.89 6.20
CA SER A 67 -21.78 2.50 5.75
C SER A 67 -20.69 2.88 6.77
N CYS A 68 -20.50 2.01 7.76
CA CYS A 68 -19.18 1.81 8.39
C CYS A 68 -18.36 0.92 7.45
N ALA A 69 -17.85 1.48 6.34
CA ALA A 69 -17.13 0.68 5.35
C ALA A 69 -15.88 -0.03 5.98
N PRO A 70 -15.63 -1.35 5.73
CA PRO A 70 -14.46 -2.10 6.23
C PRO A 70 -13.73 -2.95 5.14
N ARG A 71 -12.44 -3.36 5.20
CA ARG A 71 -11.24 -3.02 6.00
C ARG A 71 -10.14 -2.54 5.00
N PHE A 72 -8.86 -2.43 5.40
CA PHE A 72 -7.70 -2.52 4.47
C PHE A 72 -7.69 -3.91 3.82
N THR A 73 -8.49 -4.03 2.76
CA THR A 73 -8.88 -5.29 2.13
C THR A 73 -8.58 -5.20 0.64
N GLU A 74 -7.63 -5.99 0.16
CA GLU A 74 -7.71 -6.48 -1.21
C GLU A 74 -8.89 -7.44 -1.27
N CYS A 75 -9.98 -7.05 -1.91
CA CYS A 75 -11.03 -8.02 -2.19
C CYS A 75 -10.54 -8.90 -3.34
N ILE A 76 -10.71 -10.22 -3.21
CA ILE A 76 -10.37 -11.24 -4.22
C ILE A 76 -11.11 -11.03 -5.57
N ASN A 77 -11.99 -10.02 -5.65
CA ASN A 77 -12.69 -9.56 -6.85
C ASN A 77 -12.10 -8.28 -7.48
N GLY A 78 -10.83 -7.93 -7.20
CA GLY A 78 -10.11 -6.86 -7.92
C GLY A 78 -10.51 -5.42 -7.54
N THR A 79 -10.85 -5.15 -6.28
CA THR A 79 -11.02 -3.77 -5.79
C THR A 79 -9.73 -3.22 -5.22
N SER A 80 -9.46 -1.92 -5.40
CA SER A 80 -8.39 -1.20 -4.72
C SER A 80 -8.35 -1.51 -3.21
N PRO A 81 -7.19 -1.69 -2.57
CA PRO A 81 -7.12 -1.68 -1.12
C PRO A 81 -7.59 -0.32 -0.57
N MET A 82 -8.41 -0.32 0.49
CA MET A 82 -9.03 0.87 1.08
C MET A 82 -8.80 0.93 2.60
N LEU A 83 -8.33 2.04 3.19
CA LEU A 83 -7.98 2.05 4.63
C LEU A 83 -9.18 2.06 5.58
N MET A 84 -9.55 0.89 6.09
CA MET A 84 -10.60 0.74 7.11
C MET A 84 -10.20 -0.36 8.12
N VAL A 85 -10.83 -0.42 9.30
CA VAL A 85 -10.32 -1.10 10.53
C VAL A 85 -9.86 -2.57 10.34
N GLY A 86 -8.54 -2.78 10.14
CA GLY A 86 -7.91 -4.09 9.96
C GLY A 86 -7.48 -4.80 11.25
N GLU A 87 -6.85 -5.97 11.12
CA GLU A 87 -5.90 -6.44 12.13
C GLU A 87 -4.57 -5.70 11.94
N THR A 88 -3.85 -5.41 13.01
CA THR A 88 -2.47 -4.91 12.95
C THR A 88 -1.50 -6.06 12.67
N GLN A 89 -0.38 -5.74 12.02
CA GLN A 89 0.77 -6.65 11.88
C GLN A 89 1.93 -6.04 12.65
N ASP A 90 2.88 -6.87 13.09
CA ASP A 90 4.13 -6.38 13.67
C ASP A 90 4.88 -5.54 12.63
N LEU A 91 5.23 -4.31 13.01
CA LEU A 91 5.89 -3.35 12.12
C LEU A 91 7.41 -3.50 12.23
N ILE A 92 8.04 -3.69 11.07
CA ILE A 92 9.48 -3.49 10.87
C ILE A 92 9.65 -2.34 9.87
N ILE A 93 10.45 -1.33 10.20
CA ILE A 93 10.77 -0.22 9.27
C ILE A 93 12.04 -0.52 8.48
N TRP A 94 12.22 0.14 7.33
CA TRP A 94 13.35 -0.09 6.42
C TRP A 94 14.69 0.05 7.14
N GLU A 95 14.81 1.05 8.01
CA GLU A 95 16.01 1.39 8.79
C GLU A 95 16.31 0.39 9.93
N GLN A 96 15.34 -0.47 10.29
CA GLN A 96 15.52 -1.54 11.28
C GLN A 96 15.88 -2.90 10.64
N LEU A 97 15.79 -3.02 9.32
CA LEU A 97 16.18 -4.24 8.62
C LEU A 97 17.71 -4.38 8.56
N THR A 98 18.17 -5.63 8.65
CA THR A 98 19.59 -5.95 8.43
C THR A 98 20.01 -5.61 6.99
N GLU A 99 21.31 -5.48 6.76
CA GLU A 99 21.84 -5.19 5.43
C GLU A 99 21.48 -6.30 4.42
N GLU A 100 21.53 -7.56 4.85
CA GLU A 100 21.15 -8.71 4.04
C GLU A 100 19.66 -8.69 3.67
N ALA A 101 18.78 -8.28 4.60
CA ALA A 101 17.36 -8.17 4.34
C ALA A 101 17.04 -7.02 3.36
N ARG A 102 17.74 -5.89 3.47
CA ARG A 102 17.61 -4.76 2.52
C ARG A 102 18.16 -5.11 1.14
N GLY A 103 19.30 -5.79 1.07
CA GLY A 103 19.87 -6.32 -0.18
C GLY A 103 18.91 -7.30 -0.85
N ALA A 104 18.44 -8.33 -0.13
CA ALA A 104 17.50 -9.32 -0.65
C ALA A 104 16.21 -8.69 -1.19
N LEU A 105 15.62 -7.71 -0.49
CA LEU A 105 14.42 -7.00 -0.96
C LEU A 105 14.69 -6.11 -2.19
N SER A 106 15.92 -5.64 -2.37
CA SER A 106 16.30 -4.78 -3.51
C SER A 106 16.66 -5.58 -4.77
N GLU A 107 17.18 -6.80 -4.59
CA GLU A 107 17.71 -7.63 -5.68
C GLU A 107 16.78 -8.77 -6.13
N THR A 108 15.84 -9.21 -5.28
CA THR A 108 14.96 -10.36 -5.60
C THR A 108 13.94 -10.01 -6.69
N ASP A 109 13.88 -10.83 -7.75
CA ASP A 109 12.81 -10.78 -8.74
C ASP A 109 11.53 -11.44 -8.18
N PHE A 110 10.61 -10.61 -7.69
CA PHE A 110 9.25 -10.99 -7.31
C PHE A 110 8.29 -11.11 -8.51
N GLY A 111 8.79 -10.95 -9.74
CA GLY A 111 8.02 -10.95 -10.98
C GLY A 111 7.55 -9.55 -11.39
N LYS A 112 7.17 -9.42 -12.67
CA LYS A 112 6.89 -8.13 -13.32
C LYS A 112 5.78 -7.29 -12.68
N LYS A 113 4.81 -7.93 -12.01
CA LYS A 113 3.65 -7.27 -11.37
C LYS A 113 3.91 -6.87 -9.91
N ALA A 114 4.65 -7.67 -9.14
CA ALA A 114 4.81 -7.49 -7.69
C ALA A 114 6.12 -6.77 -7.31
N LYS A 115 6.23 -5.46 -7.59
CA LYS A 115 7.43 -4.67 -7.24
C LYS A 115 7.46 -4.26 -5.77
N VAL A 116 8.59 -4.46 -5.09
CA VAL A 116 8.75 -4.00 -3.69
C VAL A 116 8.68 -2.46 -3.65
N PRO A 117 7.72 -1.85 -2.94
CA PRO A 117 7.39 -0.44 -3.18
C PRO A 117 8.25 0.56 -2.37
N PHE A 118 8.96 0.09 -1.34
CA PHE A 118 9.70 0.91 -0.38
C PHE A 118 11.22 0.79 -0.47
N ILE A 119 11.77 0.01 -1.41
CA ILE A 119 13.21 -0.02 -1.68
C ILE A 119 13.66 1.29 -2.32
N ASP A 120 14.92 1.67 -2.14
CA ASP A 120 15.50 2.95 -2.60
C ASP A 120 15.22 3.24 -4.09
N ALA A 121 15.25 2.21 -4.95
CA ALA A 121 14.97 2.32 -6.39
C ALA A 121 13.52 2.70 -6.74
N ASN A 122 12.55 2.38 -5.87
CA ASN A 122 11.12 2.58 -6.13
C ASN A 122 10.49 3.64 -5.21
N PHE A 123 11.04 3.86 -4.02
CA PHE A 123 10.42 4.64 -2.94
C PHE A 123 10.05 6.07 -3.37
N ASN A 124 11.00 6.84 -3.91
CA ASN A 124 10.75 8.23 -4.32
C ASN A 124 9.76 8.33 -5.48
N ALA A 125 9.82 7.42 -6.46
CA ALA A 125 8.86 7.38 -7.56
C ALA A 125 7.44 7.08 -7.06
N ASN A 126 7.29 6.16 -6.11
CA ASN A 126 6.03 5.84 -5.46
C ASN A 126 5.52 6.96 -4.54
N LEU A 127 6.41 7.75 -3.92
CA LEU A 127 5.99 8.95 -3.18
C LEU A 127 5.43 10.02 -4.12
N GLU A 128 6.05 10.29 -5.27
CA GLU A 128 5.52 11.28 -6.21
C GLU A 128 4.20 10.82 -6.87
N THR A 129 4.07 9.55 -7.28
CA THR A 129 2.80 9.05 -7.86
C THR A 129 1.66 8.94 -6.84
N SER A 130 1.97 8.82 -5.55
CA SER A 130 0.98 8.78 -4.47
C SER A 130 0.69 10.16 -3.84
N ARG A 131 1.33 11.23 -4.33
CA ARG A 131 1.28 12.56 -3.73
C ARG A 131 -0.09 13.22 -3.92
N PRO A 132 -0.73 13.73 -2.84
CA PRO A 132 -2.09 14.27 -2.92
C PRO A 132 -2.20 15.63 -3.61
N PHE A 133 -1.11 16.32 -3.94
CA PHE A 133 -1.13 17.66 -4.52
C PHE A 133 -0.06 17.79 -5.61
N LEU A 134 -0.50 18.26 -6.78
CA LEU A 134 0.28 19.13 -7.67
C LEU A 134 0.14 20.57 -7.18
#